data_AF-A0A821VT65-F1
#
_entry.id   AF-A0A821VT65-F1
#
_cell.length_a   1.000
_cell.length_b   1.000
_cell.length_c   1.000
_cell.angle_alpha   90.00
_cell.angle_beta   90.00
_cell.angle_gamma   90.00
#
_symmetry.space_group_name_H-M   'P 1'
#
loop_
_entity.id
_entity.type
_entity.pdbx_description
1 polymer ?
#
loop_
_entity_poly.entity_id
_entity_poly.type
_entity_poly.pdbx_seq_one_letter_code
_entity_poly.pdbx_strand_id
1 'polypeptide(L)'
;MTSFSMPESDSAIEAFTSIFASKHKLDNVNSVIKNKYLRQMAGRITRGSKETDFEYLQKDGPAAKKFAWVMGDDGLSLFLVQSNLEALRSIGCEDKWIRRKLENGEYFQLGIFYRSPECLLATWDGVLSLIDIYYPKSISAKIRRHEKALKQMSFDEIEARARLSYLHGATYFDINELAVNGNSADPRFMSEERFLECEGTLEESRGFLYNRLGLAKLFDGSGFTKNSSGQLGVREYLQPNIPVRDIPGFRYLDLPIDTTDLMPDS
;
A
#
# COMPACT_ATOMS: atom_id res chain seq x y z
N MET A 1 26.39 11.49 -23.63
CA MET A 1 26.47 10.49 -22.56
C MET A 1 26.92 11.19 -21.29
N THR A 2 25.97 11.73 -20.53
CA THR A 2 26.22 12.33 -19.23
C THR A 2 26.39 11.21 -18.23
N SER A 3 27.61 11.07 -17.68
CA SER A 3 27.91 10.14 -16.62
C SER A 3 27.07 10.48 -15.39
N PHE A 4 26.12 9.61 -15.06
CA PHE A 4 25.43 9.65 -13.77
C PHE A 4 26.45 9.19 -12.72
N SER A 5 27.11 10.13 -12.04
CA SER A 5 27.90 9.77 -10.85
C SER A 5 26.91 9.34 -9.78
N MET A 6 26.94 8.06 -9.40
CA MET A 6 26.23 7.58 -8.21
C MET A 6 26.66 8.47 -7.03
N PRO A 7 25.75 9.17 -6.35
CA PRO A 7 26.09 9.90 -5.13
C PRO A 7 26.50 8.89 -4.05
N GLU A 8 26.96 9.33 -2.88
CA GLU A 8 27.29 8.55 -1.68
C GLU A 8 26.11 7.67 -1.17
N SER A 9 25.64 6.73 -1.99
CA SER A 9 24.30 6.12 -1.97
C SER A 9 24.26 4.77 -1.27
N ASP A 10 25.33 4.33 -0.62
CA ASP A 10 25.21 3.30 0.41
C ASP A 10 24.91 3.94 1.78
N SER A 11 24.97 5.26 1.91
CA SER A 11 24.86 5.91 3.23
C SER A 11 23.43 6.00 3.80
N ALA A 12 22.39 6.14 2.97
CA ALA A 12 21.03 6.39 3.48
C ALA A 12 20.32 5.12 3.97
N ILE A 13 20.31 4.06 3.15
CA ILE A 13 19.73 2.76 3.51
C ILE A 13 20.51 2.14 4.68
N GLU A 14 21.83 2.19 4.68
CA GLU A 14 22.64 1.67 5.79
C GLU A 14 22.46 2.51 7.06
N ALA A 15 22.39 3.84 6.97
CA ALA A 15 22.07 4.67 8.13
C ALA A 15 20.69 4.35 8.70
N PHE A 16 19.67 4.20 7.85
CA PHE A 16 18.34 3.81 8.30
C PHE A 16 18.38 2.45 9.00
N THR A 17 18.99 1.45 8.38
CA THR A 17 19.15 0.09 8.92
C THR A 17 19.84 0.10 10.27
N SER A 18 20.95 0.84 10.41
CA SER A 18 21.71 0.95 11.65
C SER A 18 20.91 1.62 12.77
N ILE A 19 20.17 2.69 12.48
CA ILE A 19 19.33 3.37 13.47
C ILE A 19 18.18 2.46 13.88
N PHE A 20 17.49 1.86 12.91
CA PHE A 20 16.38 0.95 13.15
C PHE A 20 16.79 -0.24 14.03
N ALA A 21 17.96 -0.84 13.81
CA ALA A 21 18.46 -1.96 14.61
C ALA A 21 18.85 -1.58 16.06
N SER A 22 19.12 -0.29 16.31
CA SER A 22 19.57 0.21 17.63
C SER A 22 18.54 1.04 18.37
N LYS A 23 17.39 1.38 17.75
CA LYS A 23 16.35 2.23 18.35
C LYS A 23 15.78 1.72 19.67
N HIS A 24 15.86 0.42 19.93
CA HIS A 24 15.41 -0.20 21.18
C HIS A 24 16.53 -0.39 22.23
N LYS A 25 17.79 -0.14 21.87
CA LYS A 25 18.98 -0.38 22.71
C LYS A 25 19.57 0.90 23.32
N LEU A 26 19.12 2.07 22.87
CA LEU A 26 19.72 3.36 23.24
C LEU A 26 18.69 4.25 23.93
N ASP A 27 18.98 4.67 25.17
CA ASP A 27 18.42 5.87 25.82
C ASP A 27 18.85 7.18 25.11
N ASN A 28 19.21 7.14 23.83
CA ASN A 28 19.96 8.22 23.16
C ASN A 28 19.26 8.73 21.89
N VAL A 29 18.53 9.82 22.11
CA VAL A 29 17.63 10.60 21.26
C VAL A 29 18.29 11.29 20.04
N ASN A 30 19.57 11.04 19.71
CA ASN A 30 20.31 11.92 18.79
C ASN A 30 20.84 11.30 17.48
N SER A 31 20.51 10.05 17.15
CA SER A 31 20.82 9.54 15.80
C SER A 31 19.78 10.04 14.78
N VAL A 32 19.84 11.34 14.48
CA VAL A 32 18.97 11.96 13.49
C VAL A 32 19.51 11.62 12.10
N ILE A 33 18.86 10.68 11.42
CA ILE A 33 19.04 10.56 9.97
C ILE A 33 18.70 11.92 9.36
N LYS A 34 19.59 12.46 8.52
CA LYS A 34 19.33 13.76 7.90
C LYS A 34 18.05 13.65 7.07
N ASN A 35 17.09 14.55 7.28
CA ASN A 35 15.80 14.55 6.55
C ASN A 35 15.95 14.44 5.03
N LYS A 36 17.04 14.98 4.46
CA LYS A 36 17.37 14.86 3.02
C LYS A 36 17.57 13.41 2.54
N TYR A 37 17.97 12.49 3.42
CA TYR A 37 18.17 11.08 3.10
C TYR A 37 16.84 10.32 3.10
N LEU A 38 16.00 10.53 4.12
CA LEU A 38 14.65 9.93 4.17
C LEU A 38 13.79 10.33 2.96
N ARG A 39 13.89 11.58 2.50
CA ARG A 39 13.15 12.07 1.32
C ARG A 39 13.45 11.31 0.02
N GLN A 40 14.58 10.61 -0.06
CA GLN A 40 14.97 9.79 -1.20
C GLN A 40 14.52 8.34 -1.07
N MET A 41 13.89 7.98 0.05
CA MET A 41 13.50 6.61 0.37
C MET A 41 11.99 6.44 0.31
N ALA A 42 11.59 5.17 0.18
CA ALA A 42 10.24 4.70 0.39
C ALA A 42 10.28 3.42 1.22
N GLY A 43 9.17 3.15 1.92
CA GLY A 43 9.02 1.99 2.78
C GLY A 43 7.75 1.21 2.48
N ARG A 44 7.78 -0.11 2.68
CA ARG A 44 6.61 -0.97 2.58
C ARG A 44 6.59 -1.94 3.74
N ILE A 45 5.43 -2.07 4.39
CA ILE A 45 5.20 -3.16 5.33
C ILE A 45 4.68 -4.36 4.56
N THR A 46 5.47 -5.43 4.53
CA THR A 46 5.05 -6.71 3.97
C THR A 46 4.78 -7.67 5.12
N ARG A 47 3.84 -8.59 4.90
CA ARG A 47 3.52 -9.67 5.82
C ARG A 47 3.59 -11.00 5.06
N GLY A 48 3.92 -12.07 5.75
CA GLY A 48 4.00 -13.40 5.16
C GLY A 48 4.29 -14.47 6.19
N SER A 49 4.13 -15.73 5.83
CA SER A 49 4.47 -16.88 6.68
C SER A 49 5.64 -17.71 6.13
N LYS A 50 6.11 -17.40 4.91
CA LYS A 50 7.20 -18.09 4.21
C LYS A 50 7.96 -17.11 3.32
N GLU A 51 9.21 -17.45 2.98
CA GLU A 51 10.10 -16.56 2.20
C GLU A 51 9.49 -16.09 0.87
N THR A 52 8.75 -16.96 0.18
CA THR A 52 8.12 -16.62 -1.10
C THR A 52 7.10 -15.48 -0.99
N ASP A 53 6.53 -15.26 0.19
CA ASP A 53 5.58 -14.16 0.42
C ASP A 53 6.25 -12.78 0.38
N PHE A 54 7.59 -12.74 0.44
CA PHE A 54 8.41 -11.53 0.48
C PHE A 54 9.16 -11.28 -0.84
N GLU A 55 8.98 -12.11 -1.86
CA GLU A 55 9.65 -11.96 -3.17
C GLU A 55 9.26 -10.67 -3.92
N TYR A 56 8.11 -10.09 -3.59
CA TYR A 56 7.56 -8.87 -4.19
C TYR A 56 7.19 -7.85 -3.10
N LEU A 57 7.06 -6.57 -3.47
CA LEU A 57 6.62 -5.51 -2.55
C LEU A 57 5.22 -5.77 -1.97
N GLN A 58 4.38 -6.48 -2.72
CA GLN A 58 3.08 -6.95 -2.25
C GLN A 58 3.00 -8.47 -2.43
N LYS A 59 2.61 -9.16 -1.34
CA LYS A 59 2.60 -10.63 -1.18
C LYS A 59 1.84 -11.42 -2.26
N ASP A 60 0.69 -10.93 -2.71
CA ASP A 60 -0.13 -11.58 -3.74
C ASP A 60 0.46 -11.44 -5.16
N GLY A 61 1.56 -10.69 -5.30
CA GLY A 61 2.34 -10.57 -6.53
C GLY A 61 1.69 -9.67 -7.60
N PRO A 62 2.43 -9.37 -8.69
CA PRO A 62 2.02 -8.42 -9.72
C PRO A 62 0.81 -8.89 -10.53
N ALA A 63 0.62 -10.21 -10.64
CA ALA A 63 -0.54 -10.79 -11.32
C ALA A 63 -1.85 -10.49 -10.58
N ALA A 64 -1.81 -10.30 -9.25
CA ALA A 64 -2.97 -9.93 -8.45
C ALA A 64 -3.07 -8.41 -8.21
N LYS A 65 -1.94 -7.77 -7.94
CA LYS A 65 -1.85 -6.33 -7.65
C LYS A 65 -0.61 -5.77 -8.35
N LYS A 66 -0.80 -5.02 -9.45
CA LYS A 66 0.31 -4.40 -10.20
C LYS A 66 1.09 -3.35 -9.43
N PHE A 67 0.52 -2.83 -8.34
CA PHE A 67 1.13 -1.81 -7.51
C PHE A 67 1.13 -2.22 -6.05
N ALA A 68 2.13 -1.73 -5.32
CA ALA A 68 2.23 -1.81 -3.88
C ALA A 68 2.03 -0.43 -3.25
N TRP A 69 1.30 -0.39 -2.15
CA TRP A 69 1.14 0.80 -1.30
C TRP A 69 2.37 1.00 -0.44
N VAL A 70 3.08 2.10 -0.65
CA VAL A 70 4.34 2.41 0.04
C VAL A 70 4.23 3.76 0.74
N MET A 71 5.01 3.93 1.80
CA MET A 71 5.06 5.16 2.59
C MET A 71 6.29 5.98 2.24
N GLY A 72 6.19 7.29 2.45
CA GLY A 72 7.28 8.22 2.26
C GLY A 72 8.21 8.36 3.45
N ASP A 73 8.96 9.47 3.44
CA ASP A 73 9.89 9.90 4.49
C ASP A 73 9.21 10.09 5.85
N ASP A 74 8.00 10.64 5.84
CA ASP A 74 7.17 10.82 7.03
C ASP A 74 6.77 9.48 7.65
N GLY A 75 6.28 8.52 6.86
CA GLY A 75 5.99 7.16 7.33
C GLY A 75 7.23 6.43 7.84
N LEU A 76 8.33 6.47 7.08
CA LEU A 76 9.59 5.85 7.47
C LEU A 76 10.14 6.43 8.79
N SER A 77 9.98 7.73 9.02
CA SER A 77 10.45 8.37 10.26
C SER A 77 9.77 7.82 11.51
N LEU A 78 8.50 7.41 11.42
CA LEU A 78 7.77 6.81 12.55
C LEU A 78 8.45 5.53 13.03
N PHE A 79 8.95 4.71 12.10
CA PHE A 79 9.67 3.48 12.43
C PHE A 79 11.03 3.72 13.08
N LEU A 80 11.55 4.94 13.11
CA LEU A 80 12.78 5.27 13.83
C LEU A 80 12.52 5.82 15.24
N VAL A 81 11.34 6.43 15.46
CA VAL A 81 11.04 7.17 16.71
C VAL A 81 9.96 6.53 17.57
N GLN A 82 9.15 5.63 17.01
CA GLN A 82 8.08 4.92 17.71
C GLN A 82 8.39 3.42 17.86
N SER A 83 7.62 2.76 18.73
CA SER A 83 7.54 1.30 18.69
C SER A 83 7.02 0.82 17.33
N ASN A 84 7.35 -0.43 16.96
CA ASN A 84 6.90 -0.99 15.69
C ASN A 84 5.36 -1.04 15.59
N LEU A 85 4.68 -1.34 16.70
CA LEU A 85 3.22 -1.39 16.75
C LEU A 85 2.58 0.01 16.58
N GLU A 86 3.09 1.03 17.27
CA GLU A 86 2.60 2.41 17.10
C GLU A 86 2.83 2.94 15.68
N ALA A 87 3.97 2.61 15.07
CA ALA A 87 4.25 2.96 13.68
C ALA A 87 3.24 2.28 12.73
N LEU A 88 2.93 0.99 12.95
CA LEU A 88 1.89 0.27 12.19
C LEU A 88 0.51 0.92 12.34
N ARG A 89 0.10 1.28 13.56
CA ARG A 89 -1.16 2.00 13.81
C ARG A 89 -1.22 3.33 13.06
N SER A 90 -0.12 4.09 13.10
CA SER A 90 0.00 5.40 12.45
C SER A 90 -0.11 5.33 10.92
N ILE A 91 0.22 4.19 10.31
CA ILE A 91 0.03 3.95 8.87
C ILE A 91 -1.28 3.23 8.54
N GLY A 92 -2.21 3.13 9.51
CA GLY A 92 -3.56 2.59 9.31
C GLY A 92 -3.71 1.08 9.48
N CYS A 93 -2.73 0.39 10.09
CA CYS A 93 -2.90 -1.02 10.44
C CYS A 93 -3.64 -1.14 11.78
N GLU A 94 -4.85 -1.71 11.76
CA GLU A 94 -5.66 -1.90 12.97
C GLU A 94 -5.19 -3.10 13.81
N ASP A 95 -5.25 -2.98 15.14
CA ASP A 95 -4.82 -4.02 16.09
C ASP A 95 -5.47 -5.37 15.85
N LYS A 96 -6.78 -5.39 15.62
CA LYS A 96 -7.54 -6.61 15.30
C LYS A 96 -7.01 -7.29 14.04
N TRP A 97 -6.65 -6.51 13.03
CA TRP A 97 -6.06 -7.03 11.81
C TRP A 97 -4.66 -7.58 12.05
N ILE A 98 -3.82 -6.84 12.79
CA ILE A 98 -2.46 -7.27 13.16
C ILE A 98 -2.51 -8.58 13.94
N ARG A 99 -3.33 -8.65 15.00
CA ARG A 99 -3.55 -9.84 15.82
C ARG A 99 -3.91 -11.05 14.96
N ARG A 100 -4.93 -10.92 14.11
CA ARG A 100 -5.39 -11.99 13.21
C ARG A 100 -4.28 -12.49 12.28
N LYS A 101 -3.37 -11.62 11.81
CA LYS A 101 -2.25 -12.04 10.96
C LYS A 101 -1.19 -12.82 11.75
N LEU A 102 -0.85 -12.34 12.94
CA LEU A 102 0.09 -13.03 13.84
C LEU A 102 -0.44 -14.40 14.27
N GLU A 103 -1.73 -14.50 14.63
CA GLU A 103 -2.40 -15.76 14.99
C GLU A 103 -2.41 -16.77 13.84
N ASN A 104 -2.44 -16.30 12.60
CA ASN A 104 -2.33 -17.13 11.40
C ASN A 104 -0.87 -17.54 11.08
N GLY A 105 0.08 -17.25 11.97
CA GLY A 105 1.50 -17.56 11.80
C GLY A 105 2.22 -16.66 10.80
N GLU A 106 1.65 -15.50 10.46
CA GLU A 106 2.36 -14.50 9.66
C GLU A 106 3.25 -13.62 10.53
N TYR A 107 4.33 -13.11 9.95
CA TYR A 107 5.21 -12.09 10.53
C TYR A 107 5.33 -10.91 9.58
N PHE A 108 5.81 -9.79 10.11
CA PHE A 108 5.95 -8.53 9.39
C PHE A 108 7.41 -8.20 9.11
N GLN A 109 7.66 -7.59 7.96
CA GLN A 109 8.95 -7.01 7.60
C GLN A 109 8.74 -5.61 7.02
N LEU A 110 9.66 -4.70 7.35
CA LEU A 110 9.74 -3.38 6.72
C LEU A 110 10.74 -3.46 5.56
N GLY A 111 10.23 -3.42 4.34
CA GLY A 111 11.03 -3.23 3.14
C GLY A 111 11.38 -1.76 2.96
N ILE A 112 12.66 -1.42 2.87
CA ILE A 112 13.15 -0.07 2.58
C ILE A 112 13.93 -0.06 1.28
N PHE A 113 13.82 1.02 0.51
CA PHE A 113 14.49 1.16 -0.78
C PHE A 113 14.56 2.62 -1.23
N TYR A 114 15.38 2.88 -2.26
CA TYR A 114 15.40 4.17 -2.93
C TYR A 114 14.14 4.40 -3.74
N ARG A 115 13.51 5.55 -3.52
CA ARG A 115 12.28 5.93 -4.22
C ARG A 115 12.57 6.04 -5.71
N SER A 116 11.86 5.24 -6.52
CA SER A 116 11.94 5.34 -7.98
C SER A 116 11.11 6.53 -8.49
N PRO A 117 11.38 7.03 -9.71
CA PRO A 117 10.50 8.01 -10.38
C PRO A 117 9.07 7.50 -10.61
N GLU A 118 8.86 6.18 -10.57
CA GLU A 118 7.56 5.53 -10.73
C GLU A 118 6.78 5.42 -9.41
N CYS A 119 7.39 5.82 -8.29
CA CYS A 119 6.74 5.94 -7.00
C CYS A 119 5.93 7.24 -6.96
N LEU A 120 4.64 7.15 -7.32
CA LEU A 120 3.78 8.31 -7.41
C LEU A 120 2.96 8.50 -6.13
N LEU A 121 2.80 9.75 -5.70
CA LEU A 121 1.91 10.08 -4.60
C LEU A 121 0.50 9.60 -4.96
N ALA A 122 -0.16 8.89 -4.05
CA ALA A 122 -1.46 8.27 -4.29
C ALA A 122 -2.61 9.30 -4.22
N THR A 123 -2.49 10.35 -5.01
CA THR A 123 -3.61 11.24 -5.33
C THR A 123 -4.46 10.60 -6.42
N TRP A 124 -5.66 11.13 -6.67
CA TRP A 124 -6.44 10.71 -7.84
C TRP A 124 -5.65 10.84 -9.15
N ASP A 125 -4.90 11.93 -9.34
CA ASP A 125 -4.11 12.14 -10.55
C ASP A 125 -2.95 11.15 -10.66
N GLY A 126 -2.28 10.85 -9.53
CA GLY A 126 -1.23 9.83 -9.47
C GLY A 126 -1.75 8.44 -9.82
N VAL A 127 -2.88 8.04 -9.21
CA VAL A 127 -3.54 6.76 -9.50
C VAL A 127 -3.93 6.64 -10.96
N LEU A 128 -4.59 7.66 -11.52
CA LEU A 128 -5.05 7.62 -12.91
C LEU A 128 -3.87 7.64 -13.89
N SER A 129 -2.78 8.33 -13.57
CA SER A 129 -1.54 8.30 -14.37
C SER A 129 -0.92 6.90 -14.40
N LEU A 130 -0.85 6.23 -13.25
CA LEU A 130 -0.39 4.83 -13.19
C LEU A 130 -1.29 3.89 -13.99
N ILE A 131 -2.61 4.10 -13.93
CA ILE A 131 -3.56 3.31 -14.72
C ILE A 131 -3.29 3.46 -16.22
N ASP A 132 -3.05 4.67 -16.70
CA ASP A 132 -2.80 4.95 -18.11
C ASP A 132 -1.49 4.34 -18.64
N ILE A 133 -0.51 4.13 -17.76
CA ILE A 133 0.80 3.56 -18.07
C ILE A 133 0.76 2.02 -18.05
N TYR A 134 0.13 1.43 -17.02
CA TYR A 134 0.30 0.00 -16.70
C TYR A 134 -0.89 -0.90 -17.04
N TYR A 135 -2.05 -0.33 -17.38
CA TYR A 135 -3.21 -1.08 -17.82
C TYR A 135 -3.52 -0.85 -19.30
N PRO A 136 -4.17 -1.81 -19.98
CA PRO A 136 -4.63 -1.62 -21.34
C PRO A 136 -5.44 -0.34 -21.52
N LYS A 137 -5.32 0.32 -22.67
CA LYS A 137 -6.05 1.56 -22.97
C LYS A 137 -7.57 1.40 -22.86
N SER A 138 -8.10 0.21 -23.11
CA SER A 138 -9.52 -0.11 -22.90
C SER A 138 -9.94 -0.01 -21.42
N ILE A 139 -9.13 -0.50 -20.48
CA ILE A 139 -9.37 -0.36 -19.03
C ILE A 139 -9.25 1.10 -18.61
N SER A 140 -8.14 1.75 -18.99
CA SER A 140 -7.88 3.16 -18.68
C SER A 140 -9.03 4.06 -19.17
N ALA A 141 -9.51 3.88 -20.40
CA ALA A 141 -10.61 4.66 -20.97
C ALA A 141 -11.93 4.48 -20.20
N LYS A 142 -12.26 3.26 -19.76
CA LYS A 142 -13.47 3.00 -18.94
C LYS A 142 -13.40 3.77 -17.62
N ILE A 143 -12.26 3.73 -16.93
CA ILE A 143 -12.07 4.44 -15.65
C ILE A 143 -12.08 5.96 -15.85
N ARG A 144 -11.36 6.46 -16.86
CA ARG A 144 -11.25 7.89 -17.19
C ARG A 144 -12.60 8.53 -17.51
N ARG A 145 -13.53 7.79 -18.13
CA ARG A 145 -14.91 8.26 -18.37
C ARG A 145 -15.61 8.73 -17.08
N HIS A 146 -15.25 8.14 -15.94
CA HIS A 146 -15.86 8.40 -14.64
C HIS A 146 -15.00 9.27 -13.72
N GLU A 147 -13.88 9.82 -14.20
CA GLU A 147 -12.91 10.56 -13.37
C GLU A 147 -13.56 11.61 -12.50
N LYS A 148 -14.42 12.46 -13.08
CA LYS A 148 -15.12 13.52 -12.34
C LYS A 148 -15.99 12.94 -11.22
N ALA A 149 -16.75 11.88 -11.50
CA ALA A 149 -17.63 11.28 -10.52
C ALA A 149 -16.85 10.57 -9.41
N LEU A 150 -15.77 9.85 -9.75
CA LEU A 150 -14.86 9.22 -8.79
C LEU A 150 -14.24 10.24 -7.81
N LYS A 151 -13.92 11.45 -8.29
CA LYS A 151 -13.36 12.54 -7.46
C LYS A 151 -14.40 13.27 -6.60
N GLN A 152 -15.68 13.24 -6.99
CA GLN A 152 -16.72 14.06 -6.37
C GLN A 152 -17.69 13.28 -5.47
N MET A 153 -17.93 12.01 -5.77
CA MET A 153 -18.80 11.15 -4.97
C MET A 153 -18.01 10.44 -3.87
N SER A 154 -18.64 10.26 -2.72
CA SER A 154 -18.07 9.46 -1.64
C SER A 154 -18.03 7.97 -1.99
N PHE A 155 -17.14 7.24 -1.32
CA PHE A 155 -17.08 5.78 -1.43
C PHE A 155 -18.43 5.12 -1.15
N ASP A 156 -19.08 5.52 -0.06
CA ASP A 156 -20.32 4.92 0.43
C ASP A 156 -21.47 5.15 -0.56
N GLU A 157 -21.52 6.30 -1.24
CA GLU A 157 -22.53 6.57 -2.28
C GLU A 157 -22.35 5.68 -3.51
N ILE A 158 -21.11 5.47 -3.96
CA ILE A 158 -20.82 4.59 -5.10
C ILE A 158 -21.10 3.13 -4.71
N GLU A 159 -20.70 2.72 -3.52
CA GLU A 159 -20.96 1.36 -3.04
C GLU A 159 -22.46 1.09 -2.88
N ALA A 160 -23.24 2.04 -2.37
CA ALA A 160 -24.70 1.89 -2.26
C ALA A 160 -25.34 1.61 -3.63
N ARG A 161 -24.88 2.27 -4.70
CA ARG A 161 -25.34 1.99 -6.08
C ARG A 161 -24.86 0.64 -6.59
N ALA A 162 -23.62 0.26 -6.27
CA ALA A 162 -23.07 -1.04 -6.64
C ALA A 162 -23.86 -2.21 -6.00
N ARG A 163 -24.27 -2.05 -4.73
CA ARG A 163 -25.12 -2.98 -3.99
C ARG A 163 -26.47 -3.22 -4.66
N LEU A 164 -27.07 -2.16 -5.19
CA LEU A 164 -28.34 -2.24 -5.92
C LEU A 164 -28.19 -2.75 -7.36
N SER A 165 -26.96 -2.85 -7.87
CA SER A 165 -26.65 -3.29 -9.23
C SER A 165 -25.91 -4.63 -9.21
N TYR A 166 -24.63 -4.65 -9.57
CA TYR A 166 -23.89 -5.87 -9.87
C TYR A 166 -23.41 -6.62 -8.62
N LEU A 167 -23.37 -5.97 -7.43
CA LEU A 167 -22.95 -6.65 -6.20
C LEU A 167 -24.08 -7.46 -5.54
N HIS A 168 -25.34 -7.22 -5.94
CA HIS A 168 -26.52 -7.93 -5.43
C HIS A 168 -26.61 -7.94 -3.89
N GLY A 169 -26.49 -6.76 -3.28
CA GLY A 169 -26.60 -6.54 -1.84
C GLY A 169 -25.28 -6.61 -1.05
N ALA A 170 -24.24 -7.24 -1.59
CA ALA A 170 -22.91 -7.36 -0.96
C ALA A 170 -22.08 -6.08 -1.09
N THR A 171 -21.16 -5.83 -0.15
CA THR A 171 -20.20 -4.71 -0.21
C THR A 171 -18.98 -5.06 -1.07
N TYR A 172 -18.17 -4.06 -1.47
CA TYR A 172 -16.89 -4.36 -2.12
C TYR A 172 -15.96 -5.15 -1.21
N PHE A 173 -16.01 -4.87 0.10
CA PHE A 173 -15.25 -5.59 1.12
C PHE A 173 -15.62 -7.07 1.15
N ASP A 174 -16.92 -7.40 1.20
CA ASP A 174 -17.40 -8.79 1.22
C ASP A 174 -16.86 -9.58 0.02
N ILE A 175 -16.90 -8.99 -1.17
CA ILE A 175 -16.38 -9.64 -2.39
C ILE A 175 -14.86 -9.78 -2.35
N ASN A 176 -14.14 -8.79 -1.82
CA ASN A 176 -12.70 -8.82 -1.76
C ASN A 176 -12.16 -9.83 -0.74
N GLU A 177 -12.84 -10.05 0.39
CA GLU A 177 -12.44 -11.06 1.39
C GLU A 177 -12.58 -12.50 0.87
N LEU A 178 -13.34 -12.74 -0.21
CA LEU A 178 -13.40 -14.04 -0.89
C LEU A 178 -12.16 -14.32 -1.76
N ALA A 179 -11.26 -13.35 -1.93
CA ALA A 179 -10.09 -13.51 -2.77
C ALA A 179 -9.01 -14.34 -2.07
N VAL A 180 -8.46 -15.32 -2.78
CA VAL A 180 -7.29 -16.11 -2.38
C VAL A 180 -6.13 -15.65 -3.25
N ASN A 181 -5.03 -15.22 -2.61
CA ASN A 181 -3.86 -14.64 -3.30
C ASN A 181 -4.27 -13.51 -4.27
N GLY A 182 -5.16 -12.63 -3.80
CA GLY A 182 -5.66 -11.46 -4.54
C GLY A 182 -6.50 -11.76 -5.79
N ASN A 183 -7.00 -12.99 -5.96
CA ASN A 183 -7.93 -13.37 -7.03
C ASN A 183 -9.15 -14.10 -6.45
N SER A 184 -10.31 -13.96 -7.09
CA SER A 184 -11.53 -14.66 -6.69
C SER A 184 -12.26 -15.22 -7.91
N ALA A 185 -12.91 -16.37 -7.72
CA ALA A 185 -13.83 -16.95 -8.70
C ALA A 185 -15.25 -16.35 -8.60
N ASP A 186 -15.50 -15.48 -7.61
CA ASP A 186 -16.79 -14.80 -7.51
C ASP A 186 -16.99 -13.89 -8.75
N PRO A 187 -18.09 -14.04 -9.50
CA PRO A 187 -18.33 -13.29 -10.72
C PRO A 187 -18.52 -11.78 -10.48
N ARG A 188 -18.58 -11.32 -9.23
CA ARG A 188 -18.62 -9.90 -8.85
C ARG A 188 -17.24 -9.33 -8.56
N PHE A 189 -16.21 -10.17 -8.42
CA PHE A 189 -14.84 -9.70 -8.23
C PHE A 189 -14.30 -9.08 -9.52
N MET A 190 -13.83 -7.83 -9.45
CA MET A 190 -13.33 -7.11 -10.62
C MET A 190 -11.87 -7.46 -10.91
N SER A 191 -11.65 -8.61 -11.56
CA SER A 191 -10.36 -8.92 -12.19
C SER A 191 -10.12 -8.03 -13.43
N GLU A 192 -8.91 -8.07 -13.98
CA GLU A 192 -8.61 -7.36 -15.24
C GLU A 192 -9.44 -7.92 -16.40
N GLU A 193 -9.55 -9.24 -16.47
CA GLU A 193 -10.31 -9.95 -17.50
C GLU A 193 -11.79 -9.58 -17.44
N ARG A 194 -12.40 -9.65 -16.25
CA ARG A 194 -13.80 -9.28 -16.06
C ARG A 194 -14.04 -7.80 -16.41
N PHE A 195 -13.15 -6.91 -15.99
CA PHE A 195 -13.32 -5.48 -16.24
C PHE A 195 -13.10 -5.10 -17.71
N LEU A 196 -12.32 -5.89 -18.46
CA LEU A 196 -12.22 -5.76 -19.92
C LEU A 196 -13.53 -6.11 -20.62
N GLU A 197 -14.26 -7.10 -20.11
CA GLU A 197 -15.51 -7.61 -20.71
C GLU A 197 -16.75 -6.81 -20.32
N CYS A 198 -16.81 -6.26 -19.10
CA CYS A 198 -18.00 -5.55 -18.63
C CYS A 198 -18.14 -4.14 -19.24
N GLU A 199 -19.27 -3.47 -19.02
CA GLU A 199 -19.52 -2.13 -19.56
C GLU A 199 -18.56 -1.07 -19.00
N GLY A 200 -18.10 -1.27 -17.77
CA GLY A 200 -17.25 -0.33 -17.05
C GLY A 200 -18.07 0.84 -16.53
N THR A 201 -19.16 0.56 -15.82
CA THR A 201 -19.93 1.61 -15.13
C THR A 201 -19.09 2.28 -14.03
N LEU A 202 -19.61 3.33 -13.40
CA LEU A 202 -18.91 3.99 -12.28
C LEU A 202 -18.69 3.02 -11.11
N GLU A 203 -19.71 2.23 -10.79
CA GLU A 203 -19.70 1.20 -9.76
C GLU A 203 -18.67 0.11 -10.09
N GLU A 204 -18.67 -0.38 -11.33
CA GLU A 204 -17.71 -1.40 -11.75
C GLU A 204 -16.27 -0.88 -11.75
N SER A 205 -16.08 0.37 -12.20
CA SER A 205 -14.78 1.04 -12.17
C SER A 205 -14.28 1.20 -10.74
N ARG A 206 -15.15 1.58 -9.79
CA ARG A 206 -14.78 1.66 -8.37
C ARG A 206 -14.46 0.28 -7.79
N GLY A 207 -15.23 -0.75 -8.15
CA GLY A 207 -14.96 -2.13 -7.79
C GLY A 207 -13.59 -2.60 -8.30
N PHE A 208 -13.24 -2.29 -9.54
CA PHE A 208 -11.92 -2.58 -10.10
C PHE A 208 -10.80 -1.88 -9.33
N LEU A 209 -10.94 -0.58 -9.04
CA LEU A 209 -9.97 0.17 -8.25
C LEU A 209 -9.81 -0.43 -6.84
N TYR A 210 -10.89 -0.89 -6.23
CA TYR A 210 -10.86 -1.59 -4.95
C TYR A 210 -10.12 -2.94 -5.08
N ASN A 211 -10.57 -3.82 -5.97
CA ASN A 211 -10.08 -5.19 -6.08
C ASN A 211 -8.68 -5.29 -6.67
N ARG A 212 -8.21 -4.34 -7.49
CA ARG A 212 -6.91 -4.43 -8.18
C ARG A 212 -5.87 -3.43 -7.71
N LEU A 213 -6.29 -2.30 -7.16
CA LEU A 213 -5.38 -1.30 -6.63
C LEU A 213 -5.50 -1.13 -5.11
N GLY A 214 -6.55 -1.68 -4.47
CA GLY A 214 -6.73 -1.55 -3.02
C GLY A 214 -7.24 -0.17 -2.60
N LEU A 215 -7.90 0.57 -3.50
CA LEU A 215 -8.51 1.87 -3.17
C LEU A 215 -9.78 1.66 -2.32
N ALA A 216 -9.57 1.41 -1.03
CA ALA A 216 -10.61 1.14 -0.06
C ALA A 216 -11.38 2.41 0.35
N LYS A 217 -12.30 2.27 1.32
CA LYS A 217 -13.13 3.37 1.85
C LYS A 217 -12.32 4.57 2.34
N LEU A 218 -11.15 4.32 2.92
CA LEU A 218 -10.29 5.36 3.50
C LEU A 218 -9.55 6.18 2.44
N PHE A 219 -9.48 5.71 1.20
CA PHE A 219 -8.88 6.44 0.10
C PHE A 219 -9.82 7.53 -0.43
N ASP A 220 -9.38 8.79 -0.33
CA ASP A 220 -10.06 9.96 -0.90
C ASP A 220 -9.28 10.63 -2.04
N GLY A 221 -8.08 10.13 -2.35
CA GLY A 221 -7.20 10.68 -3.37
C GLY A 221 -6.50 11.98 -2.99
N SER A 222 -6.37 12.28 -1.69
CA SER A 222 -5.53 13.36 -1.17
C SER A 222 -4.03 13.02 -1.15
N GLY A 223 -3.67 11.73 -1.23
CA GLY A 223 -2.29 11.24 -1.12
C GLY A 223 -1.82 11.03 0.32
N PHE A 224 -2.74 10.97 1.29
CA PHE A 224 -2.45 10.72 2.70
C PHE A 224 -3.27 9.53 3.22
N THR A 225 -2.68 8.75 4.11
CA THR A 225 -3.42 7.73 4.87
C THR A 225 -4.49 8.40 5.72
N LYS A 226 -5.58 7.67 5.99
CA LYS A 226 -6.62 8.10 6.93
C LYS A 226 -6.89 7.00 7.93
N ASN A 227 -7.14 7.38 9.18
CA ASN A 227 -7.70 6.47 10.16
C ASN A 227 -9.24 6.41 10.06
N SER A 228 -9.87 5.54 10.85
CA SER A 228 -11.33 5.38 10.90
C SER A 228 -12.09 6.65 11.33
N SER A 229 -11.43 7.55 12.08
CA SER A 229 -11.94 8.88 12.44
C SER A 229 -11.78 9.93 11.33
N GLY A 230 -11.20 9.56 10.18
CA GLY A 230 -10.96 10.44 9.04
C GLY A 230 -9.76 11.38 9.22
N GLN A 231 -8.96 11.23 10.27
CA GLN A 231 -7.77 12.04 10.48
C GLN A 231 -6.66 11.63 9.52
N LEU A 232 -5.98 12.63 8.95
CA LEU A 232 -4.86 12.41 8.04
C LEU A 232 -3.64 11.89 8.81
N GLY A 233 -3.00 10.87 8.25
CA GLY A 233 -1.73 10.33 8.71
C GLY A 233 -0.58 10.76 7.79
N VAL A 234 0.14 9.77 7.28
CA VAL A 234 1.36 9.96 6.48
C VAL A 234 1.06 9.98 4.99
N ARG A 235 1.97 10.51 4.19
CA ARG A 235 1.85 10.42 2.73
C ARG A 235 1.96 8.97 2.27
N GLU A 236 1.04 8.58 1.41
CA GLU A 236 0.98 7.27 0.78
C GLU A 236 1.23 7.38 -0.73
N TYR A 237 1.93 6.40 -1.25
CA TYR A 237 2.39 6.34 -2.61
C TYR A 237 2.07 4.97 -3.19
N LEU A 238 1.99 4.91 -4.52
CA LEU A 238 1.92 3.67 -5.27
C LEU A 238 3.22 3.49 -6.06
N GLN A 239 3.80 2.29 -5.94
CA GLN A 239 5.00 1.86 -6.65
C GLN A 239 4.65 0.58 -7.45
N PRO A 240 5.17 0.40 -8.68
CA PRO A 240 5.11 -0.88 -9.38
C PRO A 240 5.50 -2.07 -8.49
N ASN A 241 4.65 -3.09 -8.46
CA ASN A 241 4.89 -4.30 -7.68
C ASN A 241 5.86 -5.22 -8.42
N ILE A 242 7.15 -4.91 -8.34
CA ILE A 242 8.23 -5.67 -8.97
C ILE A 242 8.93 -6.59 -7.95
N PRO A 243 9.67 -7.61 -8.40
CA PRO A 243 10.46 -8.43 -7.51
C PRO A 243 11.41 -7.57 -6.67
N VAL A 244 11.49 -7.81 -5.37
CA VAL A 244 12.29 -6.96 -4.46
C VAL A 244 13.78 -7.00 -4.80
N ARG A 245 14.26 -8.11 -5.37
CA ARG A 245 15.64 -8.26 -5.87
C ARG A 245 15.99 -7.30 -7.01
N ASP A 246 14.99 -6.81 -7.73
CA ASP A 246 15.16 -5.89 -8.86
C ASP A 246 15.09 -4.42 -8.42
N ILE A 247 14.87 -4.14 -7.13
CA ILE A 247 14.77 -2.80 -6.57
C ILE A 247 16.14 -2.36 -6.02
N PRO A 248 16.74 -1.28 -6.56
CA PRO A 248 18.04 -0.78 -6.09
C PRO A 248 18.05 -0.43 -4.59
N GLY A 249 19.03 -0.96 -3.87
CA GLY A 249 19.22 -0.69 -2.45
C GLY A 249 18.14 -1.31 -1.55
N PHE A 250 17.33 -2.23 -2.06
CA PHE A 250 16.27 -2.85 -1.26
C PHE A 250 16.85 -3.65 -0.08
N ARG A 251 16.21 -3.52 1.08
CA ARG A 251 16.46 -4.31 2.29
C ARG A 251 15.14 -4.62 2.98
N TYR A 252 15.00 -5.85 3.47
CA TYR A 252 14.02 -6.14 4.52
C TYR A 252 14.65 -6.00 5.89
N LEU A 253 13.94 -5.32 6.77
CA LEU A 253 14.22 -5.22 8.18
C LEU A 253 13.14 -5.99 8.93
N ASP A 254 13.55 -6.88 9.83
CA ASP A 254 12.61 -7.61 10.67
C ASP A 254 11.82 -6.62 11.53
N LEU A 255 10.50 -6.79 11.55
CA LEU A 255 9.59 -5.91 12.27
C LEU A 255 8.89 -6.71 13.38
N PRO A 256 9.61 -7.07 14.47
CA PRO A 256 8.99 -7.78 15.57
C PRO A 256 7.89 -6.93 16.19
N ILE A 257 6.72 -7.53 16.42
CA ILE A 257 5.56 -6.89 17.04
C ILE A 257 5.42 -7.46 18.45
N ASP A 258 5.49 -6.58 19.44
CA ASP A 258 5.15 -6.96 20.81
C ASP A 258 3.62 -7.07 20.92
N THR A 259 3.13 -8.28 21.16
CA THR A 259 1.70 -8.54 21.26
C THR A 259 1.09 -8.09 22.58
N THR A 260 1.90 -7.77 23.59
CA THR A 260 1.41 -7.32 24.90
C THR A 260 0.77 -5.93 24.84
N ASP A 261 1.15 -5.12 23.85
CA ASP A 261 0.64 -3.76 23.63
C ASP A 261 -0.58 -3.68 22.69
N LEU A 262 -1.07 -4.81 22.18
CA LEU A 262 -2.27 -4.86 21.35
C LEU A 262 -3.52 -4.60 22.20
N MET A 263 -4.35 -3.65 21.78
CA MET A 263 -5.63 -3.36 22.44
C MET A 263 -6.59 -4.56 22.32
N PRO A 264 -7.39 -4.85 23.36
CA PRO A 264 -8.40 -5.90 23.29
C PRO A 264 -9.42 -5.60 22.19
N ASP A 265 -10.04 -6.65 21.65
CA ASP A 265 -11.11 -6.49 20.66
C ASP A 265 -12.27 -5.73 21.31
N SER A 266 -12.60 -4.57 20.76
CA SER A 266 -13.81 -3.80 21.08
C SER A 266 -15.04 -4.37 20.36
#